data_AF-A0A956GQ43-F1
#
_entry.id   AF-A0A956GQ43-F1
#
_cell.length_a   1.000
_cell.length_b   1.000
_cell.length_c   1.000
_cell.angle_alpha   90.00
_cell.angle_beta   90.00
_cell.angle_gamma   90.00
#
_symmetry.space_group_name_H-M   'P 1'
#
loop_
_entity.id
_entity.type
_entity.pdbx_description
1 polymer ?
#
loop_
_entity_poly.entity_id
_entity_poly.type
_entity_poly.pdbx_seq_one_letter_code
_entity_poly.pdbx_strand_id
1 'polypeptide(L)' 'MAHPVKVLSNLLTLLAEGPPVALATVVATAGSTPRHPGARMVVAADGTSWGTIGGG' A
#
# COMPACT_ATOMS: atom_id res chain seq x y z
N MET A 1 1.69 -4.61 12.31
CA MET A 1 2.34 -3.38 11.80
C MET A 1 2.66 -3.57 10.32
N ALA A 2 2.21 -2.69 9.42
CA ALA A 2 2.66 -2.72 8.03
C ALA A 2 4.15 -2.35 8.01
N HIS A 3 5.01 -3.29 7.62
CA HIS A 3 6.43 -3.01 7.45
C HIS A 3 6.61 -2.30 6.11
N PRO A 4 7.06 -1.02 6.08
CA PRO A 4 7.17 -0.23 4.85
C PRO A 4 7.98 -0.93 3.75
N VAL A 5 9.01 -1.67 4.16
CA VAL A 5 9.86 -2.48 3.27
C VAL A 5 9.03 -3.55 2.56
N LYS A 6 8.14 -4.24 3.27
CA LYS A 6 7.36 -5.36 2.74
C LYS A 6 6.36 -4.91 1.66
N VAL A 7 5.76 -3.73 1.83
CA VAL A 7 4.83 -3.16 0.84
C VAL A 7 5.56 -2.85 -0.47
N LEU A 8 6.73 -2.20 -0.38
CA LEU A 8 7.51 -1.87 -1.57
C LEU A 8 8.11 -3.13 -2.23
N SER A 9 8.54 -4.13 -1.46
CA SER A 9 8.99 -5.41 -2.00
C SER A 9 7.90 -6.09 -2.83
N ASN A 10 6.65 -6.14 -2.35
CA ASN A 10 5.55 -6.74 -3.11
C ASN A 10 5.22 -5.96 -4.38
N LEU A 11 5.30 -4.62 -4.35
CA LEU A 11 5.16 -3.81 -5.55
C LEU A 11 6.24 -4.14 -6.58
N LEU A 12 7.50 -4.25 -6.17
CA LEU A 12 8.62 -4.57 -7.07
C LEU A 12 8.45 -5.95 -7.70
N THR A 13 8.00 -6.95 -6.94
CA THR A 13 7.69 -8.28 -7.47
C THR A 13 6.61 -8.23 -8.55
N LEU A 14 5.48 -7.55 -8.28
CA LEU A 14 4.38 -7.45 -9.24
C LEU A 14 4.78 -6.66 -10.49
N LEU A 15 5.58 -5.60 -10.35
CA LEU A 15 6.11 -4.87 -11.50
C LEU A 15 7.03 -5.75 -12.36
N ALA A 16 7.82 -6.64 -11.75
CA ALA A 16 8.70 -7.56 -12.47
C ALA A 16 7.95 -8.67 -13.18
N GLU A 17 6.83 -9.15 -12.61
CA GLU A 17 5.98 -10.19 -13.21
C GLU A 17 5.10 -9.66 -14.36
N GLY A 18 4.89 -8.33 -14.42
CA GLY A 18 4.11 -7.68 -15.47
C GLY A 18 2.59 -7.55 -15.30
N PRO A 19 1.89 -8.09 -14.27
CA PRO A 19 0.47 -7.78 -14.10
C PRO A 19 0.25 -6.32 -13.69
N PRO A 20 -0.95 -5.76 -13.95
CA PRO A 20 -1.34 -4.46 -13.41
C PRO A 20 -1.28 -4.43 -11.88
N VAL A 21 -0.78 -3.32 -11.34
CA VAL A 21 -0.64 -3.09 -9.90
C VAL A 21 -0.87 -1.62 -9.58
N ALA A 22 -1.53 -1.34 -8.45
CA ALA A 22 -1.71 0.01 -7.93
C ALA A 22 -0.97 0.19 -6.60
N LEU A 23 -0.35 1.37 -6.41
CA LEU A 23 0.22 1.82 -5.14
C LEU A 23 -0.54 3.06 -4.65
N ALA A 24 -1.14 2.96 -3.46
CA ALA A 24 -1.71 4.09 -2.75
C ALA A 24 -0.76 4.56 -1.64
N THR A 25 -0.57 5.87 -1.50
CA THR A 25 0.20 6.48 -0.42
C THR A 25 -0.60 7.61 0.23
N VAL A 26 -0.68 7.60 1.55
CA VAL A 26 -1.25 8.72 2.31
C VAL A 26 -0.26 9.89 2.26
N VAL A 27 -0.64 10.99 1.62
CA VAL A 27 0.22 12.19 1.48
C VAL A 27 -0.02 13.22 2.59
N ALA A 28 -1.24 13.27 3.14
CA ALA A 28 -1.65 14.15 4.22
C ALA A 28 -2.87 13.54 4.94
N THR A 29 -3.12 13.98 6.17
CA THR A 29 -4.27 13.56 6.99
C THR A 29 -4.84 14.74 7.74
N ALA A 30 -6.14 14.75 7.99
CA ALA A 30 -6.82 15.75 8.81
C ALA A 30 -7.69 15.06 9.87
N GLY A 31 -7.68 15.58 11.09
CA GLY A 31 -8.41 14.97 12.22
C GLY A 31 -7.77 13.68 12.73
N SER A 32 -8.57 12.84 13.40
CA SER A 32 -8.11 11.55 13.94
C SER A 32 -8.25 10.45 12.88
N THR A 33 -7.17 10.20 12.14
CA THR A 33 -7.11 9.13 11.13
C THR A 33 -6.31 7.94 11.63
N PRO A 34 -6.72 6.68 11.35
CA PRO A 34 -5.99 5.47 11.79
C PRO A 34 -4.58 5.31 11.19
N ARG A 35 -4.29 6.07 10.13
CA ARG A 35 -3.00 6.09 9.44
C ARG A 35 -2.47 7.51 9.36
N HIS A 36 -1.15 7.61 9.26
CA HIS A 36 -0.41 8.86 9.11
C HIS A 36 0.17 8.98 7.70
N PRO A 37 0.59 10.19 7.29
CA PRO A 37 1.34 10.37 6.05
C PRO A 37 2.50 9.39 5.92
N GLY A 38 2.67 8.84 4.73
CA GLY A 38 3.64 7.78 4.43
C GLY A 38 3.12 6.35 4.61
N ALA A 39 1.90 6.15 5.13
CA ALA A 39 1.23 4.86 5.04
C ALA A 39 0.98 4.48 3.57
N ARG A 40 1.18 3.20 3.24
CA ARG A 40 1.11 2.70 1.86
C ARG A 40 0.28 1.42 1.77
N MET A 41 -0.34 1.23 0.62
CA MET A 41 -1.05 0.00 0.26
C MET A 41 -0.79 -0.34 -1.20
N VAL A 42 -0.46 -1.60 -1.47
CA VAL A 42 -0.37 -2.16 -2.82
C VAL A 42 -1.60 -3.01 -3.08
N VAL A 43 -2.17 -2.90 -4.28
CA VAL A 43 -3.32 -3.71 -4.72
C VAL A 43 -2.95 -4.37 -6.06
N ALA A 44 -2.97 -5.70 -6.09
CA ALA A 44 -2.76 -6.51 -7.28
C ALA A 44 -4.05 -6.62 -8.11
N ALA A 45 -3.91 -7.05 -9.37
CA ALA A 45 -5.03 -7.18 -10.31
C ALA A 45 -6.12 -8.18 -9.85
N ASP A 46 -5.76 -9.17 -9.03
CA ASP A 46 -6.67 -10.15 -8.44
C ASP A 46 -7.40 -9.64 -7.19
N GLY A 47 -7.13 -8.40 -6.77
CA GLY A 47 -7.66 -7.79 -5.55
C GLY A 47 -6.85 -8.09 -4.28
N THR A 48 -5.80 -8.90 -4.35
CA THR A 48 -4.90 -9.11 -3.21
C THR A 48 -4.21 -7.80 -2.85
N SER A 49 -4.13 -7.50 -1.56
CA SER A 49 -3.52 -6.24 -1.09
C SER A 49 -2.59 -6.40 0.10
N TRP A 50 -1.62 -5.48 0.20
CA TRP A 50 -0.65 -5.44 1.28
C TRP A 50 -0.44 -4.02 1.79
N GLY A 51 -0.34 -3.89 3.10
CA GLY A 51 -0.37 -2.58 3.74
C GLY A 51 -1.80 -2.07 3.89
N THR A 52 -1.94 -0.83 4.35
CA THR A 52 -3.26 -0.21 4.51
C THR A 52 -3.11 1.29 4.65
N ILE A 53 -4.04 2.01 4.02
CA ILE A 53 -4.17 3.47 4.07
C ILE A 53 -5.31 3.92 4.98
N GLY A 54 -6.01 2.99 5.63
CA GLY A 54 -7.15 3.25 6.51
C GLY A 54 -7.16 2.40 7.79
N GLY A 55 -8.35 2.26 8.38
CA GLY A 55 -8.58 1.52 9.63
C GLY A 55 -9.00 0.06 9.48
N GLY A 56 -9.28 -0.38 8.25
CA GLY A 56 -10.01 -1.62 7.96
C GLY A 56 -11.15 -1.31 7.02
#